data_AF-A0A1M3QSI3-F1
#
_entry.id   AF-A0A1M3QSI3-F1
#
_cell.length_a   1.000
_cell.length_b   1.000
_cell.length_c   1.000
_cell.angle_alpha   90.00
_cell.angle_beta   90.00
_cell.angle_gamma   90.00
#
_symmetry.space_group_name_H-M   'P 1'
#
loop_
_entity.id
_entity.type
_entity.pdbx_description
1 polymer ?
#
loop_
_entity_poly.entity_id
_entity_poly.type
_entity_poly.pdbx_seq_one_letter_code
_entity_poly.pdbx_strand_id
1 'polypeptide(L)'
;MGQSPKKVLKKLGNNPVFFIDSINVDNTDLQKYDPREIAQVTVYKGKEAEALLGEDGKDGVVYIFTVKYCRNKYWNFFKSKSEEYSRIVKTPESDSAVQYILNKRVLTDDFEGDLFLIDDTTFNGIKFLDGETLEKEFKITGKKYGFHITSDVPANLYKGKKKF
;
A
#
# COMPACT_ATOMS: atom_id res chain seq x y z
N MET A 1 4.49 -5.53 18.29
CA MET A 1 5.83 -6.14 18.17
C MET A 1 6.38 -5.83 16.78
N GLY A 2 7.07 -4.70 16.64
CA GLY A 2 7.70 -4.31 15.37
C GLY A 2 8.92 -5.18 15.11
N GLN A 3 9.05 -5.72 13.89
CA GLN A 3 10.30 -6.37 13.52
C GLN A 3 11.38 -5.30 13.38
N SER A 4 12.44 -5.41 14.17
CA SER A 4 13.60 -4.54 14.04
C SER A 4 14.22 -4.67 12.64
N PRO A 5 14.61 -3.56 11.97
CA PRO A 5 15.25 -3.55 10.65
C PRO A 5 16.42 -4.54 10.52
N LYS A 6 17.13 -4.79 11.63
CA LYS A 6 18.25 -5.74 11.73
C LYS A 6 17.90 -7.21 11.39
N LYS A 7 16.65 -7.65 11.45
CA LYS A 7 16.28 -9.05 11.16
C LYS A 7 16.02 -9.31 9.67
N VAL A 8 15.70 -8.28 8.89
CA VAL A 8 15.35 -8.40 7.45
C VAL A 8 16.60 -8.40 6.56
N LEU A 9 17.66 -7.70 6.99
CA LEU A 9 18.96 -7.59 6.30
C LEU A 9 19.79 -8.89 6.27
N LYS A 10 19.47 -9.89 7.11
CA LYS A 10 20.24 -11.16 7.19
C LYS A 10 20.03 -12.13 6.01
N LYS A 11 19.35 -11.68 4.95
CA LYS A 11 18.97 -12.49 3.77
C LYS A 11 19.11 -11.74 2.43
N LEU A 12 19.72 -10.55 2.43
CA LEU A 12 20.12 -9.85 1.20
C LEU A 12 21.62 -10.07 1.01
N GLY A 13 22.10 -9.96 -0.23
CA GLY A 13 23.51 -10.04 -0.57
C GLY A 13 24.28 -8.80 -0.14
N ASN A 14 25.50 -8.64 -0.63
CA ASN A 14 26.38 -7.57 -0.17
C ASN A 14 25.97 -6.18 -0.68
N ASN A 15 25.35 -6.12 -1.86
CA ASN A 15 24.97 -4.88 -2.53
C ASN A 15 23.53 -4.94 -3.07
N PRO A 16 22.50 -4.95 -2.20
CA PRO A 16 21.12 -4.91 -2.67
C PRO A 16 20.81 -3.57 -3.37
N VAL A 17 19.91 -3.63 -4.35
CA VAL A 17 19.45 -2.45 -5.09
C VAL A 17 18.18 -1.90 -4.46
N PHE A 18 18.11 -0.58 -4.29
CA PHE A 18 16.99 0.11 -3.66
C PHE A 18 16.24 1.00 -4.64
N PHE A 19 14.92 1.00 -4.50
CA PHE A 19 14.02 1.93 -5.19
C PHE A 19 13.14 2.63 -4.18
N ILE A 20 13.02 3.94 -4.29
CA ILE A 20 12.04 4.75 -3.56
C ILE A 20 11.07 5.34 -4.57
N ASP A 21 9.77 5.06 -4.43
CA ASP A 21 8.72 5.54 -5.33
C ASP A 21 9.02 5.23 -6.81
N SER A 22 9.60 4.05 -7.06
CA SER A 22 10.09 3.55 -8.36
C SER A 22 11.33 4.23 -8.93
N ILE A 23 12.00 5.09 -8.16
CA ILE A 23 13.27 5.74 -8.54
C ILE A 23 14.41 4.96 -7.89
N ASN A 24 15.42 4.60 -8.69
CA ASN A 24 16.63 3.94 -8.18
C ASN A 24 17.43 4.93 -7.31
N VAL A 25 17.78 4.52 -6.10
CA VAL A 25 18.51 5.37 -5.13
C VAL A 25 19.72 4.65 -4.58
N ASP A 26 20.75 5.42 -4.25
CA ASP A 26 21.90 4.90 -3.54
C ASP A 26 21.59 4.67 -2.06
N ASN A 27 22.37 3.82 -1.40
CA ASN A 27 22.22 3.49 0.01
C ASN A 27 22.32 4.72 0.93
N THR A 28 23.08 5.73 0.52
CA THR A 28 23.23 6.97 1.30
C THR A 28 21.98 7.84 1.26
N ASP A 29 21.22 7.81 0.18
CA ASP A 29 19.99 8.60 0.05
C ASP A 29 18.82 7.96 0.80
N LEU A 30 18.82 6.63 0.91
CA LEU A 30 17.88 5.88 1.73
C LEU A 30 17.80 6.39 3.19
N GLN A 31 18.96 6.71 3.78
CA GLN A 31 19.07 7.12 5.19
C GLN A 31 18.47 8.51 5.45
N LYS A 32 18.19 9.29 4.40
CA LYS A 32 17.62 10.63 4.52
C LYS A 32 16.09 10.62 4.69
N TYR A 33 15.43 9.50 4.39
CA TYR A 33 13.99 9.38 4.49
C TYR A 33 13.53 9.09 5.92
N ASP A 34 12.49 9.79 6.38
CA ASP A 34 11.89 9.50 7.66
C ASP A 34 11.11 8.16 7.57
N PRO A 35 11.36 7.19 8.47
CA PRO A 35 10.64 5.92 8.47
C PRO A 35 9.11 6.06 8.58
N ARG A 36 8.61 7.17 9.14
CA ARG A 36 7.17 7.47 9.26
C ARG A 36 6.52 7.83 7.94
N GLU A 37 7.32 8.22 6.94
CA GLU A 37 6.83 8.52 5.60
C GLU A 37 6.74 7.27 4.72
N ILE A 38 7.15 6.10 5.22
CA ILE A 38 7.15 4.84 4.47
C ILE A 38 5.84 4.08 4.72
N ALA A 39 5.08 3.81 3.65
CA ALA A 39 3.84 3.05 3.73
C ALA A 39 4.02 1.57 3.38
N GLN A 40 4.90 1.26 2.43
CA GLN A 40 5.06 -0.11 1.92
C GLN A 40 6.52 -0.40 1.58
N VAL A 41 6.96 -1.58 1.95
CA VAL A 41 8.27 -2.12 1.57
C VAL A 41 8.08 -3.50 0.97
N THR A 42 8.63 -3.71 -0.22
CA THR A 42 8.61 -4.98 -0.92
C THR A 42 10.04 -5.42 -1.17
N VAL A 43 10.35 -6.66 -0.82
CA VAL A 43 11.71 -7.20 -0.93
C VAL A 43 11.68 -8.42 -1.84
N TYR A 44 12.37 -8.32 -2.97
CA TYR A 44 12.58 -9.40 -3.92
C TYR A 44 13.96 -10.04 -3.70
N LYS A 45 14.04 -11.36 -3.84
CA LYS A 45 15.27 -12.13 -3.56
C LYS A 45 15.48 -13.26 -4.56
N GLY A 46 16.75 -13.63 -4.78
CA GLY A 46 17.13 -14.71 -5.70
C GLY A 46 16.49 -14.51 -7.07
N LYS A 47 15.84 -15.56 -7.60
CA LYS A 47 15.23 -15.53 -8.93
C LYS A 47 14.22 -14.41 -9.15
N GLU A 48 13.48 -13.98 -8.13
CA GLU A 48 12.52 -12.87 -8.28
C GLU A 48 13.24 -11.53 -8.47
N ALA A 49 14.38 -11.33 -7.79
CA ALA A 49 15.20 -10.14 -7.94
C ALA A 49 15.98 -10.14 -9.26
N GLU A 50 16.53 -11.29 -9.64
CA GLU A 50 17.20 -11.50 -10.93
C GLU A 50 16.23 -11.34 -12.11
N ALA A 51 14.95 -11.73 -11.95
CA ALA A 51 13.94 -11.49 -12.98
C ALA A 51 13.63 -10.01 -13.20
N LEU A 52 13.82 -9.16 -12.17
CA LEU A 52 13.58 -7.72 -12.26
C LEU A 52 14.77 -6.96 -12.86
N LEU A 53 16.00 -7.29 -12.44
CA LEU A 53 17.21 -6.50 -12.79
C LEU A 53 18.37 -7.33 -13.39
N GLY A 54 18.18 -8.61 -13.68
CA GLY A 54 19.25 -9.48 -14.15
C GLY A 54 20.34 -9.67 -13.09
N GLU A 55 21.61 -9.63 -13.51
CA GLU A 55 22.75 -9.83 -12.61
C GLU A 55 22.84 -8.78 -11.48
N ASP A 56 22.38 -7.55 -11.73
CA ASP A 56 22.35 -6.49 -10.71
C ASP A 56 21.36 -6.81 -9.58
N GLY A 57 20.37 -7.67 -9.83
CA GLY A 57 19.40 -8.13 -8.84
C GLY A 57 19.87 -9.28 -7.95
N LYS A 58 21.05 -9.87 -8.19
CA LYS A 58 21.51 -11.09 -7.49
C LYS A 58 21.62 -10.92 -5.97
N ASP A 59 21.97 -9.72 -5.53
CA ASP A 59 22.10 -9.35 -4.11
C ASP A 59 20.74 -8.94 -3.49
N GLY A 60 19.67 -8.95 -4.30
CA GLY A 60 18.29 -8.64 -3.93
C GLY A 60 17.88 -7.22 -4.31
N VAL A 61 16.57 -7.02 -4.42
CA VAL A 61 15.96 -5.73 -4.78
C VAL A 61 14.92 -5.34 -3.74
N VAL A 62 14.99 -4.09 -3.28
CA VAL A 62 14.08 -3.53 -2.29
C VAL A 62 13.34 -2.35 -2.89
N TYR A 63 12.02 -2.46 -2.97
CA TYR A 63 11.14 -1.35 -3.31
C TYR A 63 10.54 -0.76 -2.04
N ILE A 64 10.60 0.55 -1.94
CA ILE A 64 10.07 1.33 -0.84
C ILE A 64 9.12 2.34 -1.45
N PHE A 65 7.92 2.44 -0.88
CA PHE A 65 6.90 3.38 -1.33
C PHE A 65 6.48 4.27 -0.17
N THR A 66 6.49 5.57 -0.42
CA THR A 66 6.10 6.57 0.55
C THR A 66 4.59 6.63 0.70
N VAL A 67 4.10 7.11 1.85
CA VAL A 67 2.68 7.36 2.12
C VAL A 67 2.08 8.23 1.01
N LYS A 68 2.78 9.29 0.63
CA LYS A 68 2.34 10.21 -0.43
C LYS A 68 2.19 9.51 -1.78
N TYR A 69 3.18 8.69 -2.16
CA TYR A 69 3.14 7.95 -3.42
C TYR A 69 2.03 6.91 -3.44
N CYS A 70 1.93 6.10 -2.38
CA CYS A 70 0.87 5.11 -2.23
C CYS A 70 -0.51 5.76 -2.33
N ARG A 71 -0.70 6.88 -1.62
CA ARG A 71 -1.92 7.68 -1.62
C ARG A 71 -2.30 8.18 -3.00
N ASN A 72 -1.35 8.79 -3.71
CA ASN A 72 -1.62 9.27 -5.05
C ASN A 72 -1.99 8.13 -6.01
N LYS A 73 -1.35 6.97 -5.89
CA LYS A 73 -1.65 5.82 -6.75
C LYS A 73 -3.06 5.29 -6.52
N TYR A 74 -3.43 4.91 -5.29
CA TYR A 74 -4.77 4.35 -5.04
C TYR A 74 -5.87 5.39 -5.27
N TRP A 75 -5.60 6.67 -4.98
CA TRP A 75 -6.57 7.74 -5.24
C TRP A 75 -6.90 7.84 -6.73
N ASN A 76 -5.88 7.89 -7.60
CA ASN A 76 -6.10 7.90 -9.06
C ASN A 76 -6.83 6.64 -9.53
N PHE A 77 -6.48 5.48 -8.97
CA PHE A 77 -7.12 4.22 -9.30
C PHE A 77 -8.62 4.23 -8.94
N PHE A 78 -8.98 4.48 -7.69
CA PHE A 78 -10.39 4.50 -7.27
C PHE A 78 -11.20 5.61 -7.93
N LYS A 79 -10.58 6.77 -8.19
CA LYS A 79 -11.18 7.85 -8.97
C LYS A 79 -11.55 7.38 -10.39
N SER A 80 -10.72 6.54 -11.02
CA SER A 80 -11.01 5.95 -12.32
C SER A 80 -12.08 4.85 -12.27
N LYS A 81 -12.30 4.23 -11.10
CA LYS A 81 -13.25 3.11 -10.93
C LYS A 81 -14.63 3.53 -10.40
N SER A 82 -14.74 4.71 -9.77
CA SER A 82 -16.00 5.18 -9.19
C SER A 82 -16.18 6.69 -9.32
N GLU A 83 -17.28 7.08 -9.94
CA GLU A 83 -17.70 8.48 -10.01
C GLU A 83 -17.99 9.07 -8.62
N GLU A 84 -18.63 8.30 -7.72
CA GLU A 84 -18.92 8.74 -6.36
C GLU A 84 -17.63 9.02 -5.59
N TYR A 85 -16.64 8.13 -5.72
CA TYR A 85 -15.33 8.34 -5.14
C TYR A 85 -14.68 9.63 -5.66
N SER A 86 -14.71 9.85 -6.98
CA SER A 86 -14.18 11.06 -7.62
C SER A 86 -14.86 12.34 -7.12
N ARG A 87 -16.17 12.30 -6.84
CA ARG A 87 -16.95 13.45 -6.35
C ARG A 87 -16.65 13.78 -4.89
N ILE A 88 -16.47 12.76 -4.05
CA ILE A 88 -16.23 12.90 -2.61
C ILE A 88 -14.76 13.20 -2.32
N VAL A 89 -13.84 12.42 -2.91
CA VAL A 89 -12.39 12.52 -2.71
C VAL A 89 -11.76 13.30 -3.85
N LYS A 90 -11.95 14.62 -3.83
CA LYS A 90 -11.46 15.53 -4.89
C LYS A 90 -9.94 15.63 -4.94
N THR A 91 -9.27 15.47 -3.80
CA THR A 91 -7.82 15.50 -3.67
C THR A 91 -7.35 14.32 -2.83
N PRO A 92 -6.12 13.83 -3.03
CA PRO A 92 -5.58 12.75 -2.20
C PRO A 92 -5.60 13.09 -0.70
N GLU A 93 -5.42 14.36 -0.32
CA GLU A 93 -5.41 14.81 1.08
C GLU A 93 -6.80 14.87 1.72
N SER A 94 -7.87 14.92 0.91
CA SER A 94 -9.26 14.94 1.41
C SER A 94 -9.74 13.60 1.95
N ASP A 95 -8.95 12.53 1.81
CA ASP A 95 -9.31 11.20 2.31
C ASP A 95 -9.31 11.09 3.85
N SER A 96 -8.75 12.09 4.55
CA SER A 96 -8.77 12.15 6.02
C SER A 96 -10.18 12.09 6.62
N ALA A 97 -11.20 12.53 5.87
CA ALA A 97 -12.61 12.46 6.28
C ALA A 97 -13.31 11.14 5.89
N VAL A 98 -12.64 10.29 5.12
CA VAL A 98 -13.14 9.04 4.58
C VAL A 98 -12.70 7.88 5.45
N GLN A 99 -13.54 6.86 5.51
CA GLN A 99 -13.21 5.56 6.09
C GLN A 99 -13.08 4.51 4.99
N TYR A 100 -11.94 3.85 4.90
CA TYR A 100 -11.75 2.73 3.99
C TYR A 100 -12.05 1.41 4.69
N ILE A 101 -12.80 0.54 4.02
CA ILE A 101 -13.03 -0.84 4.43
C ILE A 101 -12.58 -1.73 3.29
N LEU A 102 -11.61 -2.59 3.55
CA LEU A 102 -11.12 -3.56 2.59
C LEU A 102 -11.67 -4.94 2.92
N ASN A 103 -12.51 -5.48 2.04
CA ASN A 103 -13.29 -6.70 2.21
C ASN A 103 -14.23 -6.63 3.44
N LYS A 104 -13.73 -6.88 4.64
CA LYS A 104 -14.49 -6.70 5.89
C LYS A 104 -13.66 -6.04 6.99
N ARG A 105 -12.45 -5.62 6.64
CA ARG A 105 -11.48 -5.06 7.56
C ARG A 105 -11.54 -3.54 7.46
N VAL A 106 -11.88 -2.92 8.59
CA VAL A 106 -11.80 -1.48 8.75
C VAL A 106 -10.34 -1.07 8.76
N LEU A 107 -9.95 -0.17 7.86
CA LEU A 107 -8.59 0.33 7.75
C LEU A 107 -8.44 1.59 8.61
N THR A 108 -7.74 1.49 9.73
CA THR A 108 -7.57 2.61 10.68
C THR A 108 -6.22 3.30 10.55
N ASP A 109 -5.15 2.54 10.32
CA ASP A 109 -3.76 3.00 10.31
C ASP A 109 -2.96 2.25 9.24
N ASP A 110 -1.89 2.88 8.74
CA ASP A 110 -0.93 2.32 7.75
C ASP A 110 -1.61 1.68 6.52
N PHE A 111 -2.77 2.20 6.14
CA PHE A 111 -3.65 1.58 5.16
C PHE A 111 -3.21 1.86 3.72
N GLU A 112 -2.37 2.86 3.51
CA GLU A 112 -1.91 3.28 2.20
C GLU A 112 -1.15 2.16 1.50
N GLY A 113 -0.38 1.37 2.26
CA GLY A 113 0.31 0.19 1.73
C GLY A 113 -0.66 -0.91 1.29
N ASP A 114 -1.75 -1.13 2.02
CA ASP A 114 -2.75 -2.14 1.67
C ASP A 114 -3.58 -1.70 0.45
N LEU A 115 -3.98 -0.43 0.37
CA LEU A 115 -4.70 0.10 -0.80
C LEU A 115 -3.80 0.23 -2.04
N PHE A 116 -2.48 0.45 -1.86
CA PHE A 116 -1.50 0.52 -2.95
C PHE A 116 -1.36 -0.80 -3.74
N LEU A 117 -1.59 -1.93 -3.06
CA LEU A 117 -1.51 -3.27 -3.62
C LEU A 117 -2.73 -3.63 -4.48
N ILE A 118 -3.77 -2.80 -4.46
CA ILE A 118 -4.98 -3.01 -5.24
C ILE A 118 -4.73 -2.47 -6.65
N ASP A 119 -4.96 -3.34 -7.63
CA ASP A 119 -4.79 -3.07 -9.04
C ASP A 119 -5.91 -3.75 -9.84
N ASP A 120 -5.93 -3.56 -11.16
CA ASP A 120 -6.95 -4.12 -12.05
C ASP A 120 -7.12 -5.65 -11.95
N THR A 121 -6.10 -6.39 -11.53
CA THR A 121 -6.15 -7.85 -11.40
C THR A 121 -6.77 -8.34 -10.10
N THR A 122 -6.70 -7.52 -9.05
CA THR A 122 -7.18 -7.87 -7.71
C THR A 122 -8.46 -7.14 -7.33
N PHE A 123 -8.74 -6.00 -7.97
CA PHE A 123 -9.91 -5.18 -7.67
C PHE A 123 -11.21 -5.80 -8.18
N ASN A 124 -12.14 -6.06 -7.26
CA ASN A 124 -13.47 -6.57 -7.57
C ASN A 124 -14.55 -5.48 -7.55
N GLY A 125 -14.38 -4.44 -6.74
CA GLY A 125 -15.34 -3.35 -6.69
C GLY A 125 -15.10 -2.33 -5.59
N ILE A 126 -15.80 -1.21 -5.70
CA ILE A 126 -15.86 -0.15 -4.70
C ILE A 126 -17.31 0.26 -4.51
N LYS A 127 -17.77 0.31 -3.25
CA LYS A 127 -19.12 0.71 -2.88
C LYS A 127 -19.05 1.90 -1.93
N PHE A 128 -19.83 2.93 -2.20
CA PHE A 128 -20.00 4.05 -1.29
C PHE A 128 -20.82 3.63 -0.06
N LEU A 129 -20.40 4.13 1.11
CA LEU A 129 -21.09 3.99 2.38
C LEU A 129 -21.27 5.38 2.98
N ASP A 130 -22.51 5.70 3.34
CA ASP A 130 -22.81 6.88 4.14
C ASP A 130 -22.49 6.65 5.62
N GLY A 131 -22.47 7.73 6.41
CA GLY A 131 -22.19 7.66 7.85
C GLY A 131 -23.11 6.73 8.64
N GLU A 132 -24.41 6.66 8.29
CA GLU A 132 -25.35 5.79 9.00
C GLU A 132 -25.02 4.30 8.74
N THR A 133 -24.68 3.96 7.50
CA THR A 133 -24.23 2.61 7.15
C THR A 133 -22.92 2.25 7.86
N LEU A 134 -21.97 3.19 7.95
CA LEU A 134 -20.71 2.99 8.68
C LEU A 134 -20.95 2.73 10.18
N GLU A 135 -21.87 3.45 10.81
CA GLU A 135 -22.23 3.26 12.21
C GLU A 135 -22.97 1.93 12.44
N LYS A 136 -23.93 1.59 11.58
CA LYS A 136 -24.74 0.37 11.72
C LYS A 136 -23.96 -0.91 11.43
N GLU A 137 -23.22 -0.97 10.33
CA GLU A 137 -22.55 -2.20 9.89
C GLU A 137 -21.16 -2.36 10.49
N PHE A 138 -20.43 -1.24 10.67
CA PHE A 138 -19.02 -1.28 11.06
C PHE A 138 -18.75 -0.64 12.43
N LYS A 139 -19.77 -0.04 13.09
CA LYS A 139 -19.64 0.67 14.37
C LYS A 139 -18.63 1.81 14.33
N ILE A 140 -18.49 2.44 13.17
CA ILE A 140 -17.53 3.53 12.95
C ILE A 140 -18.25 4.85 13.14
N THR A 141 -17.81 5.63 14.13
CA THR A 141 -18.37 6.95 14.44
C THR A 141 -17.38 8.05 14.07
N GLY A 142 -17.88 9.24 13.75
CA GLY A 142 -17.04 10.41 13.45
C GLY A 142 -16.54 10.52 12.00
N LYS A 143 -16.85 9.54 11.14
CA LYS A 143 -16.57 9.59 9.70
C LYS A 143 -17.86 9.83 8.93
N LYS A 144 -17.85 10.79 8.00
CA LYS A 144 -19.04 11.19 7.24
C LYS A 144 -19.30 10.28 6.05
N TYR A 145 -18.24 9.71 5.49
CA TYR A 145 -18.24 8.91 4.27
C TYR A 145 -17.30 7.74 4.41
N GLY A 146 -17.62 6.63 3.75
CA GLY A 146 -16.73 5.51 3.63
C GLY A 146 -16.82 4.83 2.27
N PHE A 147 -15.80 4.05 1.97
CA PHE A 147 -15.77 3.20 0.79
C PHE A 147 -15.43 1.79 1.20
N HIS A 148 -16.29 0.88 0.80
CA HIS A 148 -16.05 -0.54 0.89
C HIS A 148 -15.40 -1.00 -0.43
N ILE A 149 -14.13 -1.36 -0.36
CA ILE A 149 -13.35 -1.92 -1.44
C ILE A 149 -13.35 -3.43 -1.30
N THR A 150 -13.75 -4.12 -2.36
CA THR A 150 -13.66 -5.58 -2.45
C THR A 150 -12.49 -5.92 -3.36
N SER A 151 -11.59 -6.79 -2.90
CA SER A 151 -10.46 -7.25 -3.70
C SER A 151 -10.04 -8.67 -3.33
N ASP A 152 -9.51 -9.38 -4.30
CA ASP A 152 -8.80 -10.64 -4.09
C ASP A 152 -7.44 -10.41 -3.42
N VAL A 153 -6.89 -11.47 -2.83
CA VAL A 153 -5.55 -11.43 -2.26
C VAL A 153 -4.53 -11.40 -3.41
N PRO A 154 -3.67 -10.39 -3.52
CA PRO A 154 -2.64 -10.38 -4.55
C PRO A 154 -1.71 -11.59 -4.37
N ALA A 155 -1.46 -12.32 -5.47
CA ALA A 155 -0.70 -13.58 -5.45
C ALA A 155 0.71 -13.43 -4.86
N ASN A 156 1.32 -12.25 -5.00
CA ASN A 156 2.69 -11.95 -4.56
C ASN A 156 2.77 -11.32 -3.15
N LEU A 157 1.69 -11.36 -2.37
CA LEU A 157 1.67 -10.74 -1.05
C LEU A 157 2.22 -11.67 0.03
N TYR A 158 3.44 -11.37 0.51
CA TYR A 158 4.01 -12.05 1.66
C TYR A 158 3.13 -11.83 2.91
N LYS A 159 2.51 -12.92 3.41
CA LYS A 159 1.45 -12.94 4.46
C LYS A 159 0.10 -12.32 4.04
N GLY A 160 -0.30 -12.43 2.78
CA GLY A 160 -1.54 -11.83 2.27
C GLY A 160 -2.83 -12.19 3.03
N LYS A 161 -2.95 -13.43 3.55
CA LYS A 161 -4.11 -13.87 4.35
C LYS A 161 -4.36 -13.09 5.66
N LYS A 162 -3.39 -12.30 6.13
CA LYS A 162 -3.56 -11.42 7.31
C LYS A 162 -3.89 -9.97 6.94
N LYS A 163 -3.71 -9.61 5.67
CA LYS A 163 -3.90 -8.25 5.14
C LYS A 163 -5.20 -8.11 4.35
N PHE A 164 -5.74 -9.19 3.80
CA PHE A 164 -6.93 -9.22 2.95
C PHE A 164 -7.95 -10.27 3.40
#